data_AF-A0AA43CJC9-F1
#
_entry.id   AF-A0AA43CJC9-F1
#
_cell.length_a   1.000
_cell.length_b   1.000
_cell.length_c   1.000
_cell.angle_alpha   90.00
_cell.angle_beta   90.00
_cell.angle_gamma   90.00
#
_symmetry.space_group_name_H-M   'P 1'
#
loop_
_entity.id
_entity.type
_entity.pdbx_description
1 polymer ?
#
loop_
_entity_poly.entity_id
_entity_poly.type
_entity_poly.pdbx_seq_one_letter_code
_entity_poly.pdbx_strand_id
1 'polypeptide(L)' 'MTYVQFKDRIANELRKNPAGFTWNELKVRLKLPYDRPCPTWVNRMETDIGLSREKGPGRAYIWTLG' A
#
# COMPACT_ATOMS: atom_id res chain seq x y z
N MET A 1 -5.87 14.41 -1.62
CA MET A 1 -4.49 13.90 -1.36
C MET A 1 -3.81 13.71 -2.70
N THR A 2 -2.51 14.02 -2.81
CA THR A 2 -1.72 13.83 -4.05
C THR A 2 -1.11 12.42 -4.11
N TYR A 3 -0.62 12.02 -5.29
CA TYR A 3 0.13 10.77 -5.46
C TYR A 3 1.35 10.71 -4.52
N VAL A 4 2.11 11.79 -4.41
CA VAL A 4 3.30 11.85 -3.54
C VAL A 4 2.92 11.61 -2.08
N GLN A 5 1.86 12.28 -1.60
CA GLN A 5 1.37 12.09 -0.23
C GLN A 5 0.86 10.66 0.01
N PHE A 6 0.19 10.05 -0.98
CA PHE A 6 -0.24 8.65 -0.92
C PHE A 6 0.96 7.71 -0.77
N LYS A 7 1.90 7.85 -1.70
CA LYS A 7 3.11 7.04 -1.80
C LYS A 7 3.91 7.12 -0.52
N ASP A 8 4.18 8.34 -0.02
CA ASP A 8 5.03 8.52 1.16
C ASP A 8 4.37 7.96 2.42
N ARG A 9 3.05 8.10 2.58
CA ARG A 9 2.31 7.51 3.71
C ARG A 9 2.37 5.99 3.70
N ILE A 10 2.09 5.36 2.55
CA ILE A 10 2.13 3.90 2.42
C ILE A 10 3.56 3.40 2.59
N ALA A 11 4.53 4.03 1.93
CA ALA A 11 5.93 3.62 1.99
C ALA A 11 6.49 3.71 3.42
N ASN A 12 6.17 4.77 4.15
CA ASN A 12 6.63 4.92 5.53
C ASN A 12 6.03 3.82 6.44
N GLU A 13 4.76 3.46 6.24
CA GLU A 13 4.11 2.41 7.03
C GLU A 13 4.66 1.01 6.74
N LEU A 14 4.90 0.71 5.46
CA LEU A 14 5.47 -0.56 5.02
C LEU A 14 6.95 -0.71 5.38
N ARG A 15 7.74 0.38 5.38
CA ARG A 15 9.13 0.34 5.85
C ARG A 15 9.24 0.00 7.34
N LYS A 16 8.28 0.45 8.15
CA LYS A 16 8.23 0.14 9.58
C LYS A 16 7.76 -1.30 9.85
N ASN A 17 7.05 -1.91 8.91
CA ASN A 17 6.45 -3.22 9.07
C ASN A 17 6.78 -4.09 7.85
N PRO A 18 7.95 -4.77 7.85
CA PRO A 18 8.40 -5.58 6.72
C PRO A 18 7.46 -6.75 6.37
N ALA A 19 6.65 -7.21 7.34
CA ALA A 19 5.63 -8.24 7.11
C ALA A 19 4.50 -7.77 6.16
N GLY A 20 4.39 -6.46 5.93
CA GLY A 20 3.39 -5.87 5.05
C GLY A 20 1.99 -5.83 5.64
N PHE A 21 1.08 -5.27 4.87
CA PHE A 21 -0.33 -5.11 5.26
C PHE A 21 -1.26 -5.26 4.07
N THR A 22 -2.49 -5.69 4.32
CA THR A 22 -3.56 -5.60 3.31
C THR A 22 -3.98 -4.15 3.07
N TRP A 23 -4.62 -3.89 1.92
CA TRP A 23 -5.18 -2.56 1.64
C TRP A 23 -6.12 -2.07 2.75
N ASN A 24 -6.97 -2.95 3.28
CA ASN A 24 -7.93 -2.57 4.34
C ASN A 24 -7.19 -2.14 5.62
N GLU A 25 -6.14 -2.86 5.99
CA GLU A 25 -5.31 -2.49 7.14
C GLU A 25 -4.59 -1.15 6.91
N LEU A 26 -4.02 -0.93 5.72
CA LEU A 26 -3.40 0.34 5.36
C LEU A 26 -4.43 1.49 5.39
N LYS A 27 -5.63 1.27 4.84
CA LYS A 27 -6.73 2.25 4.86
C LYS A 27 -7.08 2.64 6.29
N VAL A 28 -7.27 1.67 7.18
CA VAL A 28 -7.64 1.90 8.58
C VAL A 28 -6.51 2.58 9.35
N ARG A 29 -5.28 2.06 9.27
CA ARG A 29 -4.11 2.61 9.98
C ARG A 29 -3.80 4.05 9.55
N LEU A 30 -3.81 4.31 8.25
CA LEU A 30 -3.45 5.62 7.69
C LEU A 30 -4.66 6.57 7.56
N LYS A 31 -5.85 6.14 8.00
CA LYS A 31 -7.12 6.88 7.90
C LYS A 31 -7.34 7.44 6.50
N LEU A 32 -7.17 6.58 5.49
CA LEU A 32 -7.28 6.98 4.09
C LEU A 32 -8.76 7.16 3.71
N PRO A 33 -9.13 8.25 3.01
CA PRO A 33 -10.52 8.55 2.65
C PRO A 33 -11.01 7.75 1.43
N TYR A 34 -10.32 6.68 1.03
CA TYR A 34 -10.58 5.94 -0.20
C TYR A 34 -11.13 4.56 0.10
N ASP A 35 -12.18 4.15 -0.61
CA ASP A 35 -12.70 2.78 -0.47
C ASP A 35 -11.82 1.76 -1.17
N ARG A 36 -11.23 2.13 -2.30
CA ARG A 36 -10.32 1.29 -3.07
C ARG A 36 -9.05 2.07 -3.40
N PRO A 37 -7.89 1.41 -3.51
CA PRO A 37 -6.68 2.09 -3.91
C PRO A 37 -6.80 2.47 -5.39
N CYS A 38 -6.27 3.64 -5.77
CA CYS A 38 -6.26 4.08 -7.17
C CYS A 38 -5.31 3.17 -7.99
N PRO A 39 -5.80 2.40 -8.99
CA PRO A 39 -4.97 1.43 -9.72
C PRO A 39 -3.74 2.06 -10.38
N THR A 40 -3.89 3.26 -10.95
CA THR A 40 -2.79 4.00 -11.56
C THR A 40 -1.67 4.33 -10.57
N TRP A 41 -2.03 4.70 -9.34
CA TRP A 41 -1.05 5.01 -8.30
C TRP A 41 -0.38 3.75 -7.77
N VAL A 42 -1.14 2.67 -7.60
CA VAL A 42 -0.58 1.37 -7.18
C VAL A 42 0.44 0.88 -8.18
N ASN A 43 0.08 0.80 -9.46
CA ASN A 43 1.00 0.35 -10.52
C ASN A 43 2.25 1.24 -10.58
N ARG A 44 2.09 2.55 -10.39
CA ARG A 44 3.23 3.47 -10.34
C ARG A 44 4.13 3.22 -9.12
N MET A 45 3.56 2.88 -7.96
CA MET A 45 4.33 2.54 -6.76
C MET A 45 5.13 1.25 -6.91
N GLU A 46 4.65 0.28 -7.69
CA GLU A 46 5.41 -0.94 -7.99
C GLU A 46 6.75 -0.60 -8.65
N THR A 47 6.78 0.42 -9.53
CA THR A 47 8.00 0.92 -10.15
C THR A 47 8.76 1.93 -9.28
N ASP A 48 8.07 2.90 -8.67
CA ASP A 48 8.71 4.02 -7.97
C ASP A 48 9.36 3.62 -6.63
N ILE A 49 8.77 2.64 -5.92
CA ILE A 49 9.21 2.26 -4.56
C ILE A 49 9.32 0.75 -4.36
N GLY A 50 9.23 -0.06 -5.43
CA GLY A 50 9.29 -1.51 -5.32
C GLY A 50 8.12 -2.10 -4.54
N LEU A 51 6.93 -1.50 -4.61
CA LEU A 51 5.73 -2.06 -3.98
C LEU A 51 5.46 -3.45 -4.57
N SER A 52 5.33 -4.45 -3.70
CA SER A 52 4.91 -5.81 -4.08
C SER A 52 3.55 -6.12 -3.48
N ARG A 53 2.76 -6.92 -4.20
CA ARG A 53 1.42 -7.37 -3.80
C ARG A 53 1.39 -8.89 -3.84
N GLU A 54 1.61 -9.51 -2.70
CA GLU A 54 1.61 -10.97 -2.56
C GLU A 54 0.26 -11.48 -2.10
N LYS A 55 -0.11 -12.70 -2.47
CA LYS A 55 -1.39 -13.27 -2.05
C LYS A 55 -1.35 -13.58 -0.55
N GLY A 56 -2.15 -12.87 0.23
CA GLY A 56 -2.27 -13.08 1.66
C GLY A 56 -3.16 -14.27 2.03
N PRO A 57 -3.32 -14.55 3.33
CA PRO A 57 -4.31 -15.50 3.80
C PRO A 57 -5.72 -15.01 3.42
N GLY A 58 -6.33 -15.68 2.44
CA GLY A 58 -7.66 -15.36 1.92
C GLY A 58 -7.66 -14.69 0.55
N ARG A 59 -8.52 -13.67 0.38
CA ARG A 59 -8.73 -12.97 -0.91
C ARG A 59 -7.98 -11.64 -1.03
N ALA A 60 -7.34 -11.18 0.06
CA ALA A 60 -6.65 -9.90 0.08
C ALA A 60 -5.17 -10.08 -0.28
N TYR A 61 -4.62 -9.11 -1.02
CA TYR A 61 -3.18 -9.01 -1.22
C TYR A 61 -2.53 -8.34 -0.02
N ILE A 62 -1.39 -8.87 0.41
CA ILE A 62 -0.48 -8.21 1.34
C ILE A 62 0.46 -7.33 0.53
N TRP A 63 0.62 -6.09 0.97
CA TRP A 63 1.45 -5.09 0.35
C TRP A 63 2.75 -5.01 1.14
N THR A 64 3.87 -5.17 0.46
CA THR A 64 5.23 -5.10 1.03
C THR A 64 6.08 -4.18 0.17
N LEU A 65 7.25 -3.77 0.69
CA LEU A 65 8.28 -3.13 -0.12
C LEU A 65 9.41 -4.14 -0.33
N GLY A 66 9.83 -4.31 -1.58
CA GLY A 66 11.00 -5.09 -1.95
C GLY A 66 12.32 -4.42 -1.62
#